data_AF-A0A261C6V1-F1
#
_entry.id   AF-A0A261C6V1-F1
#
_cell.length_a   1.000
_cell.length_b   1.000
_cell.length_c   1.000
_cell.angle_alpha   90.00
_cell.angle_beta   90.00
_cell.angle_gamma   90.00
#
_symmetry.space_group_name_H-M   'P 1'
#
loop_
_entity.id
_entity.type
_entity.pdbx_description
1 polymer ?
#
loop_
_entity_poly.entity_id
_entity_poly.type
_entity_poly.pdbx_seq_one_letter_code
_entity_poly.pdbx_strand_id
1 'polypeptide(L)' 'MKRAMDGVKNEAKKAKDTDLFGRPLKKNGSWESKDNGDLMIFTHDECEGRDKIAAFDMGSFGNWKY' A
#
# COMPACT_ATOMS: atom_id res chain seq x y z
N MET A 1 -16.90 16.99 37.25
CA MET A 1 -17.25 16.67 35.84
C MET A 1 -16.22 17.30 34.89
N LYS A 2 -15.96 16.64 33.73
CA LYS A 2 -15.20 17.10 32.53
C LYS A 2 -13.69 16.79 32.59
N ARG A 3 -13.05 16.05 31.67
CA ARG A 3 -13.42 15.30 30.46
C ARG A 3 -12.38 14.18 30.26
N ALA A 4 -12.85 13.01 29.85
CA ALA A 4 -12.04 11.89 29.41
C ALA A 4 -11.55 12.09 27.96
N MET A 5 -10.41 11.46 27.66
CA MET A 5 -10.01 10.94 26.34
C MET A 5 -9.89 11.94 25.18
N ASP A 6 -8.72 12.57 25.07
CA ASP A 6 -8.26 13.20 23.81
C ASP A 6 -7.19 12.36 23.06
N GLY A 7 -7.07 11.05 23.36
CA GLY A 7 -6.08 10.16 22.73
C GLY A 7 -6.64 9.11 21.74
N VAL A 8 -7.94 8.83 21.73
CA VAL A 8 -8.51 7.60 21.12
C VAL A 8 -9.05 7.79 19.69
N LYS A 9 -8.80 8.94 19.05
CA LYS A 9 -9.43 9.25 17.74
C LYS A 9 -8.65 8.78 16.52
N ASN A 10 -7.37 8.43 16.63
CA ASN A 10 -6.56 8.00 15.48
C ASN A 10 -6.52 6.48 15.28
N GLU A 11 -6.55 5.69 16.35
CA GLU A 11 -6.51 4.22 16.24
C GLU A 11 -7.83 3.63 15.73
N ALA A 12 -8.96 4.18 16.18
CA ALA A 12 -10.29 3.73 15.76
C ALA A 12 -10.61 4.03 14.28
N LYS A 13 -9.93 5.00 13.65
CA LYS A 13 -10.02 5.23 12.21
C LYS A 13 -9.19 4.22 11.42
N LYS A 14 -7.95 3.91 11.86
CA LYS A 14 -7.12 2.86 11.25
C LYS A 14 -7.82 1.50 11.24
N ALA A 15 -8.48 1.12 12.35
CA ALA A 15 -9.19 -0.15 12.45
C ALA A 15 -10.38 -0.30 11.47
N LYS A 16 -10.92 0.79 10.93
CA LYS A 16 -12.03 0.75 9.95
C LYS A 16 -11.58 0.53 8.52
N ASP A 17 -10.29 0.75 8.23
CA ASP A 17 -9.74 0.71 6.87
C ASP A 17 -8.78 -0.47 6.65
N THR A 18 -8.59 -1.33 7.65
CA THR A 18 -7.74 -2.52 7.58
C THR A 18 -8.47 -3.78 8.05
N ASP A 19 -8.16 -4.93 7.45
CA ASP A 19 -8.70 -6.23 7.85
C ASP A 19 -8.08 -6.74 9.17
N LEU A 20 -8.49 -7.94 9.59
CA LEU A 20 -8.00 -8.58 10.82
C LEU A 20 -6.48 -8.84 10.84
N PHE A 21 -5.81 -8.73 9.69
CA PHE A 21 -4.37 -8.89 9.52
C PHE A 21 -3.65 -7.55 9.24
N GLY A 22 -4.36 -6.42 9.38
CA GLY A 22 -3.80 -5.09 9.13
C GLY A 22 -3.65 -4.73 7.65
N ARG A 23 -4.20 -5.53 6.72
CA ARG A 23 -4.15 -5.22 5.28
C ARG A 23 -5.22 -4.19 4.94
N PRO A 24 -4.95 -3.23 4.04
CA PRO A 24 -5.97 -2.28 3.61
C PRO A 24 -7.23 -2.97 3.08
N LEU A 25 -8.40 -2.60 3.59
CA LEU A 25 -9.71 -3.14 3.15
C LEU A 25 -10.08 -2.67 1.75
N LYS A 26 -9.65 -1.45 1.40
CA LYS A 26 -9.79 -0.91 0.05
C LYS A 26 -8.57 -1.32 -0.76
N LYS A 27 -8.83 -1.91 -1.91
CA LYS A 27 -7.81 -2.03 -2.96
C LYS A 27 -7.43 -0.61 -3.39
N ASN A 28 -6.14 -0.37 -3.57
CA ASN A 28 -5.56 0.90 -3.97
C ASN A 28 -4.94 0.83 -5.37
N GLY A 29 -5.30 -0.19 -6.14
CA GLY A 29 -4.72 -0.47 -7.43
C GLY A 29 -5.16 -1.81 -8.00
N SER A 30 -4.67 -2.08 -9.21
CA SER A 30 -4.91 -3.31 -9.96
C SER A 30 -3.59 -4.06 -10.22
N TRP A 31 -3.71 -5.37 -10.32
CA TRP A 31 -2.63 -6.26 -10.76
C TRP A 31 -2.99 -6.81 -12.14
N GLU A 32 -2.02 -6.77 -13.04
CA GLU A 32 -2.11 -7.36 -14.37
C GLU A 32 -0.92 -8.31 -14.58
N SER A 33 -1.17 -9.44 -15.23
CA SER A 33 -0.13 -10.36 -15.68
C SER A 33 -0.07 -10.37 -17.20
N LYS A 34 1.15 -10.44 -17.73
CA LYS A 34 1.41 -10.60 -19.17
C LYS A 34 2.37 -11.76 -19.37
N ASP A 35 2.46 -12.21 -20.62
CA ASP A 35 3.42 -13.24 -21.05
C ASP A 35 3.36 -14.50 -20.17
N ASN A 36 2.15 -15.06 -20.02
CA ASN A 36 1.89 -16.24 -19.18
C ASN A 36 2.29 -16.11 -17.70
N GLY A 37 2.47 -14.88 -17.20
CA GLY A 37 2.85 -14.61 -15.82
C GLY A 37 4.32 -14.25 -15.62
N ASP A 38 5.13 -14.21 -16.69
CA ASP A 38 6.54 -13.80 -16.61
C ASP A 38 6.68 -12.31 -16.29
N LEU A 39 5.67 -11.50 -16.63
CA LEU A 39 5.61 -10.09 -16.30
C LEU A 39 4.38 -9.78 -15.44
N MET A 40 4.64 -9.15 -14.28
CA MET A 40 3.62 -8.69 -13.36
C MET A 40 3.67 -7.17 -13.22
N ILE A 41 2.52 -6.51 -13.36
CA ILE A 41 2.39 -5.05 -13.30
C ILE A 41 1.39 -4.71 -12.20
N PHE A 42 1.80 -3.84 -11.27
CA PHE A 42 0.90 -3.19 -10.32
C PHE A 42 0.73 -1.72 -10.70
N THR A 43 -0.52 -1.26 -10.79
CA THR A 43 -0.85 0.15 -11.04
C THR A 43 -1.69 0.67 -9.89
N HIS A 44 -1.21 1.71 -9.20
CA HIS A 44 -1.98 2.36 -8.14
C HIS A 44 -3.10 3.21 -8.75
N ASP A 45 -4.27 3.31 -8.10
CA ASP A 45 -5.43 4.04 -8.64
C ASP A 45 -5.17 5.56 -8.83
N GLU A 46 -4.20 6.09 -8.09
CA GLU A 46 -3.76 7.50 -8.18
C GLU A 46 -2.61 7.72 -9.18
N CYS A 47 -2.15 6.68 -9.89
CA CYS A 47 -1.12 6.83 -10.90
C CYS A 47 -1.69 7.44 -12.19
N GLU A 48 -1.15 8.59 -12.59
CA GLU A 48 -1.48 9.25 -13.85
C GLU A 48 -0.35 9.08 -14.87
N GLY A 49 -0.71 9.03 -16.17
CA GLY A 49 0.27 8.99 -17.26
C GLY A 49 1.12 10.27 -17.30
N ARG A 50 2.42 10.14 -17.51
CA ARG A 50 3.37 11.26 -17.59
C ARG A 50 4.35 11.05 -18.74
N ASP A 51 4.80 12.15 -19.35
CA ASP A 51 5.80 12.14 -20.43
C ASP A 51 7.19 11.68 -19.96
N LYS A 52 7.49 11.83 -18.67
CA LYS A 52 8.74 11.43 -18.05
C LYS A 52 8.46 10.62 -16.78
N ILE A 53 9.24 9.56 -16.61
CA ILE A 53 9.14 8.67 -15.45
C ILE A 53 10.46 8.68 -14.67
N ALA A 54 10.34 8.49 -13.36
CA ALA A 54 11.46 8.11 -12.50
C ALA A 54 11.29 6.61 -12.18
N ALA A 55 12.35 5.82 -12.38
CA ALA A 55 12.35 4.39 -12.13
C ALA A 55 13.38 4.06 -11.05
N PHE A 56 13.03 3.11 -10.18
CA PHE A 56 13.87 2.67 -9.06
C PHE A 56 13.99 1.14 -9.11
N ASP A 57 15.20 0.62 -8.98
CA ASP A 57 15.44 -0.81 -8.86
C ASP A 57 15.12 -1.29 -7.43
N MET A 58 14.35 -2.37 -7.33
CA MET A 58 13.98 -3.00 -6.05
C MET A 58 14.91 -4.17 -5.67
N GLY A 59 15.70 -4.69 -6.59
CA GLY A 59 16.53 -5.88 -6.35
C GLY A 59 17.69 -5.65 -5.38
N SER A 60 18.08 -4.39 -5.15
CA SER A 60 19.28 -4.05 -4.37
C SER A 60 19.03 -3.64 -2.91
N PHE A 61 17.83 -3.88 -2.34
CA PHE A 61 17.62 -3.73 -0.89
C PHE A 61 18.31 -4.89 -0.16
N GLY A 62 19.61 -4.69 0.10
CA GLY A 62 20.60 -5.73 0.31
C GLY A 62 20.41 -6.65 1.52
N ASN A 63 20.95 -7.86 1.38
CA ASN A 63 21.44 -8.75 2.44
C ASN A 63 20.67 -8.70 3.77
N TRP A 64 19.37 -9.02 3.75
CA TRP A 64 18.71 -9.49 4.97
C TRP A 64 19.16 -10.94 5.18
N LYS A 65 20.33 -11.08 5.80
CA LYS A 65 20.75 -12.35 6.39
C LYS A 65 19.89 -12.57 7.63
N TYR A 66 18.92 -13.47 7.51
CA TYR A 66 18.39 -14.18 8.67
C TYR A 66 19.45 -15.19 9.15
#